data_AF-A0A7C3BPB2-F1
#
_entry.id   AF-A0A7C3BPB2-F1
#
_cell.length_a   1.000
_cell.length_b   1.000
_cell.length_c   1.000
_cell.angle_alpha   90.00
_cell.angle_beta   90.00
_cell.angle_gamma   90.00
#
_symmetry.space_group_name_H-M   'P 1'
#
loop_
_entity.id
_entity.type
_entity.pdbx_description
1 polymer ?
#
loop_
_entity_poly.entity_id
_entity_poly.type
_entity_poly.pdbx_seq_one_letter_code
_entity_poly.pdbx_strand_id
1 'polypeptide(L)'
;MTKRVLLYGNSIFLSGLAAQLLARDDIDVRQRTSHGGLLHLDDLDAVIVDFNDVQPADVLALLRTRPSLKVVGVNAAGGAVTVLFGQVHLVQTLADVMQCMSS
;
A
#
# COMPACT_ATOMS: atom_id res chain seq x y z
N MET A 1 18.30 -5.79 7.48
CA MET A 1 17.71 -5.92 6.12
C MET A 1 16.97 -4.63 5.85
N THR A 2 17.30 -3.90 4.78
CA THR A 2 16.71 -2.60 4.45
C THR A 2 15.29 -2.78 3.93
N LYS A 3 14.32 -2.05 4.48
CA LYS A 3 12.92 -2.10 4.04
C LYS A 3 12.71 -1.18 2.84
N ARG A 4 12.12 -1.69 1.77
CA ARG A 4 11.83 -0.96 0.53
C ARG A 4 10.39 -0.46 0.56
N VAL A 5 10.20 0.85 0.59
CA VAL A 5 8.90 1.49 0.75
C VAL A 5 8.63 2.43 -0.41
N LEU A 6 7.43 2.34 -0.98
CA LEU A 6 6.92 3.32 -1.94
C LEU A 6 5.96 4.28 -1.26
N LEU A 7 6.21 5.59 -1.38
CA LEU A 7 5.24 6.63 -1.09
C LEU A 7 4.47 6.94 -2.37
N TYR A 8 3.16 6.68 -2.37
CA TYR A 8 2.31 6.82 -3.54
C TYR A 8 1.24 7.88 -3.32
N GLY A 9 1.34 8.97 -4.07
CA GLY A 9 0.52 10.17 -3.94
C GLY A 9 1.37 11.46 -4.01
N ASN A 10 0.70 12.59 -3.89
CA ASN A 10 1.25 13.94 -3.98
C ASN A 10 0.87 14.83 -2.78
N SER A 11 0.50 14.23 -1.63
CA SER A 11 0.14 15.02 -0.47
C SER A 11 1.35 15.61 0.27
N ILE A 12 1.13 16.75 0.93
CA ILE A 12 2.13 17.40 1.78
C ILE A 12 2.54 16.46 2.92
N PHE A 13 1.59 15.68 3.44
CA PHE A 13 1.87 14.68 4.46
C PHE A 13 2.90 13.65 3.98
N LEU A 14 2.71 13.08 2.79
CA LEU A 14 3.67 12.13 2.21
C LEU A 14 5.03 12.78 1.95
N SER A 15 5.06 14.05 1.54
CA SER A 15 6.32 14.78 1.33
C SER A 15 7.09 14.97 2.64
N GLY A 16 6.39 15.33 3.73
CA GLY A 16 7.00 15.42 5.07
C GLY A 16 7.45 14.07 5.61
N LEU A 17 6.67 13.01 5.35
CA LEU A 17 7.03 11.64 5.70
C LEU A 17 8.26 11.16 4.93
N ALA A 18 8.38 11.50 3.65
CA ALA A 18 9.54 11.17 2.81
C ALA A 18 10.84 11.69 3.43
N ALA A 19 10.86 12.95 3.85
CA ALA A 19 12.03 13.55 4.49
C ALA A 19 12.48 12.80 5.76
N GLN A 20 11.52 12.33 6.57
CA GLN A 20 11.81 11.56 7.78
C GLN A 20 12.29 10.14 7.48
N LEU A 21 11.72 9.49 6.48
CA LEU A 21 12.13 8.14 6.09
C LEU A 21 13.50 8.13 5.41
N LEU A 22 13.83 9.14 4.60
CA LEU A 22 15.14 9.30 3.96
C LEU A 22 16.29 9.51 4.97
N ALA A 23 15.98 9.99 6.18
CA ALA A 23 16.95 10.15 7.25
C ALA A 23 17.29 8.82 7.97
N ARG A 24 16.71 7.70 7.53
CA ARG A 24 16.89 6.39 8.16
C ARG A 24 17.71 5.45 7.27
N ASP A 25 18.75 4.86 7.85
CA ASP A 25 19.62 3.90 7.14
C ASP A 25 18.97 2.53 6.91
N ASP A 26 17.86 2.24 7.59
CA ASP A 26 17.15 0.96 7.50
C ASP A 26 16.00 0.95 6.49
N ILE A 27 15.76 2.05 5.76
CA ILE A 27 14.65 2.20 4.81
C ILE A 27 15.13 2.77 3.47
N ASP A 28 14.83 2.07 2.38
CA ASP A 28 14.93 2.59 1.01
C ASP A 28 13.56 3.13 0.59
N VAL A 29 13.48 4.42 0.26
CA VAL A 29 12.23 5.12 -0.01
C VAL A 29 12.18 5.59 -1.45
N ARG A 30 11.10 5.26 -2.14
CA ARG A 30 10.78 5.78 -3.47
C ARG A 30 9.50 6.59 -3.38
N GLN A 31 9.39 7.67 -4.15
CA GLN A 31 8.17 8.47 -4.23
C GLN A 31 7.62 8.47 -5.65
N ARG A 32 6.31 8.27 -5.79
CA ARG A 32 5.59 8.33 -7.06
C ARG A 32 4.26 9.04 -6.87
N THR A 33 3.88 9.86 -7.85
CA THR A 33 2.55 10.47 -7.89
C THR A 33 1.53 9.50 -8.46
N SER A 34 0.26 9.67 -8.09
CA SER A 34 -0.87 8.81 -8.46
C SER A 34 -1.19 8.74 -9.96
N HIS A 35 -0.52 9.56 -10.78
CA HIS A 35 -0.75 9.67 -12.22
C HIS A 35 0.37 9.01 -13.05
N GLY A 36 1.31 8.33 -12.39
CA GLY A 36 2.40 7.60 -13.05
C GLY A 36 1.89 6.30 -13.69
N GLY A 37 2.55 5.86 -14.77
CA GLY A 37 2.27 4.59 -15.45
C GLY A 37 2.52 3.34 -14.57
N LEU A 38 2.79 2.21 -15.22
CA LEU A 38 2.95 0.91 -14.54
C LEU A 38 3.86 0.97 -13.30
N LEU A 39 3.33 0.48 -12.17
CA LEU A 39 4.06 0.36 -10.92
C LEU A 39 4.74 -1.02 -10.85
N HIS A 40 6.06 -1.02 -10.71
CA HIS A 40 6.82 -2.22 -10.39
C HIS A 40 6.75 -2.46 -8.89
N LEU A 41 6.02 -3.49 -8.47
CA LEU A 41 5.74 -3.76 -7.06
C LEU A 41 6.57 -4.88 -6.46
N ASP A 42 7.26 -5.70 -7.27
CA ASP A 42 7.88 -6.98 -6.86
C ASP A 42 8.95 -6.82 -5.78
N ASP A 43 9.58 -5.66 -5.73
CA ASP A 43 10.70 -5.36 -4.86
C ASP A 43 10.30 -4.49 -3.66
N LEU A 44 9.02 -4.19 -3.47
CA LEU A 44 8.55 -3.40 -2.34
C LEU A 44 8.17 -4.28 -1.14
N ASP A 45 8.41 -3.80 0.06
CA ASP A 45 7.91 -4.43 1.29
C ASP A 45 6.57 -3.80 1.71
N ALA A 46 6.35 -2.51 1.38
CA ALA A 46 5.11 -1.80 1.63
C ALA A 46 4.91 -0.61 0.67
N VAL A 47 3.66 -0.19 0.53
CA VAL A 47 3.27 1.08 -0.11
C VAL A 47 2.55 1.93 0.93
N ILE A 48 2.93 3.19 1.07
CA ILE A 48 2.23 4.17 1.91
C ILE A 48 1.44 5.11 0.99
N VAL A 49 0.15 5.27 1.28
CA VAL A 49 -0.77 6.12 0.52
C VAL A 49 -1.50 7.08 1.44
N ASP A 50 -1.72 8.30 0.98
CA ASP A 50 -2.68 9.20 1.62
C ASP A 50 -4.06 8.93 1.02
N PHE A 51 -4.98 8.37 1.81
CA PHE A 51 -6.31 8.02 1.31
C PHE A 51 -7.15 9.25 0.90
N ASN A 52 -6.75 10.46 1.28
CA ASN A 52 -7.42 11.68 0.82
C ASN A 52 -6.95 12.12 -0.58
N ASP A 53 -5.82 11.61 -1.05
CA ASP A 53 -5.16 12.04 -2.30
C ASP A 53 -5.16 10.96 -3.39
N VAL A 54 -5.32 9.69 -3.00
CA VAL A 54 -5.31 8.54 -3.92
C VAL A 54 -6.71 7.99 -4.13
N GLN A 55 -7.04 7.60 -5.37
CA GLN A 55 -8.33 6.97 -5.65
C GLN A 55 -8.40 5.56 -5.04
N PRO A 56 -9.51 5.14 -4.42
CA PRO A 56 -9.65 3.79 -3.89
C PRO A 56 -9.38 2.68 -4.91
N ALA A 57 -9.69 2.94 -6.18
CA ALA A 57 -9.42 2.02 -7.28
C ALA A 57 -7.92 1.71 -7.46
N ASP A 58 -7.04 2.69 -7.24
CA ASP A 58 -5.59 2.50 -7.36
C ASP A 58 -5.07 1.59 -6.24
N VAL A 59 -5.56 1.78 -5.02
CA VAL A 59 -5.23 0.93 -3.87
C VAL A 59 -5.67 -0.52 -4.11
N LEU A 60 -6.87 -0.72 -4.65
CA LEU A 60 -7.35 -2.05 -5.02
C LEU A 60 -6.52 -2.65 -6.16
N ALA A 61 -6.07 -1.85 -7.14
CA ALA A 61 -5.20 -2.33 -8.21
C ALA A 61 -3.84 -2.82 -7.68
N LEU A 62 -3.26 -2.13 -6.69
CA LEU A 62 -2.05 -2.58 -5.99
C LEU A 62 -2.28 -3.95 -5.33
N LEU A 63 -3.36 -4.09 -4.57
CA LEU A 63 -3.69 -5.33 -3.85
C LEU A 63 -4.03 -6.48 -4.80
N ARG A 64 -4.64 -6.22 -5.96
CA ARG A 64 -4.89 -7.25 -6.98
C ARG A 64 -3.60 -7.72 -7.64
N THR A 65 -2.66 -6.81 -7.87
CA THR A 65 -1.38 -7.12 -8.52
C THR A 65 -0.46 -7.90 -7.58
N ARG A 66 -0.39 -7.49 -6.30
CA ARG A 66 0.42 -8.16 -5.29
C ARG A 66 -0.36 -8.28 -3.97
N PRO A 67 -1.20 -9.32 -3.80
CA PRO A 67 -2.06 -9.47 -2.63
C PRO A 67 -1.32 -9.50 -1.29
N SER A 68 -0.10 -10.03 -1.26
CA SER A 68 0.73 -10.06 -0.05
C SER A 68 1.41 -8.72 0.29
N LEU A 69 1.31 -7.71 -0.57
CA LEU A 69 1.87 -6.38 -0.33
C LEU A 69 1.07 -5.65 0.75
N LYS A 70 1.78 -5.04 1.70
CA LYS A 70 1.16 -4.18 2.70
C LYS A 70 0.92 -2.80 2.10
N VAL A 71 -0.33 -2.38 2.06
CA VAL A 71 -0.70 -1.00 1.76
C VAL A 71 -1.06 -0.30 3.06
N VAL A 72 -0.29 0.72 3.42
CA VAL A 72 -0.46 1.52 4.63
C VAL A 72 -1.13 2.83 4.23
N GLY A 73 -2.42 2.93 4.51
CA GLY A 73 -3.18 4.16 4.37
C GLY A 73 -2.96 5.07 5.57
N VAL A 74 -2.53 6.29 5.32
CA VAL A 74 -2.45 7.34 6.33
C VAL A 74 -3.63 8.30 6.17
N ASN A 75 -4.35 8.53 7.25
CA ASN A 75 -5.36 9.57 7.33
C ASN A 75 -4.83 10.69 8.23
N ALA A 76 -4.19 11.69 7.63
CA ALA A 76 -3.60 12.81 8.35
C ALA A 76 -4.65 13.62 9.14
N ALA A 77 -5.89 13.73 8.64
CA ALA A 77 -6.96 14.47 9.31
C ALA A 77 -7.48 13.76 10.57
N GLY A 78 -7.47 12.42 10.57
CA GLY A 78 -7.95 11.61 11.68
C GLY A 78 -6.87 11.06 12.62
N GLY A 79 -5.58 11.26 12.30
CA GLY A 79 -4.47 10.66 13.04
C GLY A 79 -4.45 9.13 13.02
N ALA A 80 -5.15 8.51 12.06
CA ALA A 80 -5.31 7.07 11.97
C ALA A 80 -4.44 6.48 10.86
N VAL A 81 -3.93 5.28 11.12
CA VAL A 81 -3.23 4.45 10.14
C VAL A 81 -4.06 3.20 9.89
N THR A 82 -4.33 2.91 8.62
CA THR A 82 -5.01 1.70 8.17
C THR A 82 -4.00 0.83 7.42
N VAL A 83 -3.97 -0.46 7.73
CA VAL A 83 -3.13 -1.41 7.01
C VAL A 83 -4.05 -2.34 6.24
N LEU A 84 -3.90 -2.36 4.92
CA LEU A 84 -4.60 -3.25 4.01
C LEU A 84 -3.62 -4.27 3.43
N PHE A 85 -4.04 -5.52 3.42
CA PHE A 85 -3.36 -6.60 2.71
C PHE A 85 -4.41 -7.59 2.24
N GLY A 86 -4.10 -8.34 1.18
CA GLY A 86 -4.96 -9.37 0.64
C GLY A 86 -4.47 -10.77 0.99
N GLN A 87 -5.36 -11.74 0.81
CA GLN A 87 -5.02 -13.15 0.78
C GLN A 87 -5.65 -13.77 -0.47
N VAL A 88 -4.94 -14.72 -1.08
CA VAL A 88 -5.44 -15.47 -2.23
C VAL A 88 -5.70 -16.89 -1.76
N HIS A 89 -6.93 -17.35 -1.96
CA HIS A 89 -7.36 -18.71 -1.65
C HIS A 89 -7.67 -19.43 -2.95
N LEU A 90 -7.24 -20.68 -3.06
CA LEU A 90 -7.70 -21.54 -4.14
C LEU A 90 -9.16 -21.89 -3.88
N VAL A 91 -10.02 -21.65 -4.86
CA VAL A 91 -11.46 -21.91 -4.76
C VAL A 91 -11.83 -22.95 -5.80
N GLN A 92 -12.48 -24.03 -5.37
CA GLN A 92 -13.03 -25.08 -6.24
C GLN A 92 -14.54 -25.28 -6.03
N THR A 93 -15.05 -24.87 -4.88
CA THR A 93 -16.44 -25.07 -4.47
C THR A 93 -17.04 -23.80 -3.88
N LEU A 94 -18.38 -23.74 -3.82
CA LEU A 94 -19.09 -22.68 -3.10
C LEU A 94 -18.71 -22.65 -1.61
N ALA A 95 -18.44 -23.82 -1.00
CA ALA A 95 -18.03 -23.90 0.40
C ALA A 95 -16.71 -23.15 0.64
N ASP A 96 -15.76 -23.25 -0.30
CA ASP A 96 -14.48 -22.54 -0.21
C ASP A 96 -14.69 -21.02 -0.22
N VAL A 97 -15.63 -20.51 -1.03
CA VAL A 97 -15.98 -19.07 -1.06
C VAL A 97 -16.62 -18.64 0.26
N MET A 98 -17.57 -19.43 0.77
CA MET A 98 -18.27 -19.12 2.03
C MET A 98 -17.31 -19.10 3.22
N GLN A 99 -16.27 -19.95 3.20
CA GLN A 99 -15.23 -19.96 4.23
C GLN A 99 -14.47 -18.62 4.30
N CYS A 100 -14.22 -17.97 3.15
CA CYS A 100 -13.55 -16.66 3.12
C CYS A 100 -14.39 -15.51 3.70
N MET A 101 -15.70 -15.67 3.85
CA MET A 101 -16.60 -14.63 4.38
C MET A 101 -16.84 -14.72 5.89
N SER A 102 -16.34 -15.78 6.54
CA SER A 102 -16.64 -16.10 7.94
C SER A 102 -15.52 -15.70 8.92
N SER A 103 -14.70 -14.71 8.54
CA SER A 103 -13.53 -14.25 9.30
C SER A 103 -13.85 -13.19 10.35
#